data_AF-F8NR88-F1
#
_entry.id   AF-F8NR88-F1
#
_cell.length_a   1.000
_cell.length_b   1.000
_cell.length_c   1.000
_cell.angle_alpha   90.00
_cell.angle_beta   90.00
_cell.angle_gamma   90.00
#
_symmetry.space_group_name_H-M   'P 1'
#
loop_
_entity.id
_entity.type
_entity.pdbx_description
1 polymer ?
#
loop_
_entity_poly.entity_id
_entity_poly.type
_entity_poly.pdbx_seq_one_letter_code
_entity_poly.pdbx_strand_id
1 'polypeptide(L)'
;MLAGDVHVPEWSFQDEVKLLAIQALQQQRKSGSEGDQSPSDEEVKEEDIFDSSFLNALTVASSTHLSQILSLLAAHIPQAEKSMQNRIKPLRWENVLDIMATSGFVDEKSIENIQSRLEAIYGPSESAAVERARLNTLMKDKLDDMFSGSTSSLLEPPPSPPPRPRKRRKRTGVEVKIESSGD
;
A
#
# COMPACT_ATOMS: atom_id res chain seq x y z
N MET A 1 -15.56 -27.33 4.82
CA MET A 1 -15.43 -27.63 3.39
C MET A 1 -15.10 -29.11 3.27
N LEU A 2 -15.78 -29.85 2.41
CA LEU A 2 -15.51 -31.27 2.20
C LEU A 2 -14.21 -31.42 1.40
N ALA A 3 -13.43 -32.44 1.72
CA ALA A 3 -12.22 -32.79 0.98
C ALA A 3 -12.61 -33.27 -0.43
N GLY A 4 -12.67 -32.35 -1.39
CA GLY A 4 -13.16 -32.58 -2.75
C GLY A 4 -13.65 -31.31 -3.45
N ASP A 5 -14.04 -30.28 -2.69
CA ASP A 5 -14.51 -28.99 -3.23
C ASP A 5 -13.37 -28.00 -3.54
N VAL A 6 -12.13 -28.33 -3.17
CA VAL A 6 -10.97 -27.45 -3.37
C VAL A 6 -10.09 -28.06 -4.44
N HIS A 7 -10.07 -27.42 -5.62
CA HIS A 7 -9.13 -27.76 -6.68
C HIS A 7 -7.70 -27.60 -6.15
N VAL A 8 -6.91 -28.67 -6.19
CA VAL A 8 -5.48 -28.60 -5.91
C VAL A 8 -4.82 -28.15 -7.22
N PRO A 9 -4.24 -26.94 -7.27
CA PRO A 9 -3.61 -26.46 -8.49
C PRO A 9 -2.41 -27.32 -8.84
N GLU A 10 -2.24 -27.60 -10.13
CA GLU A 10 -1.08 -28.34 -10.65
C GLU A 10 0.22 -27.55 -10.53
N TRP A 11 0.12 -26.22 -10.45
CA TRP A 11 1.25 -25.29 -10.36
C TRP A 11 1.33 -24.64 -8.99
N SER A 12 2.56 -24.41 -8.50
CA SER A 12 2.74 -23.64 -7.27
C SER A 12 2.51 -22.15 -7.54
N PHE A 13 2.16 -21.40 -6.50
CA PHE A 13 2.04 -19.95 -6.59
C PHE A 13 3.33 -19.28 -7.08
N GLN A 14 4.49 -19.83 -6.70
CA GLN A 14 5.79 -19.34 -7.16
C GLN A 14 5.98 -19.53 -8.68
N ASP A 15 5.49 -20.64 -9.24
CA ASP A 15 5.58 -20.90 -10.69
C ASP A 15 4.70 -19.92 -11.47
N GLU A 16 3.51 -19.62 -10.96
CA GLU A 16 2.61 -18.63 -11.56
C GLU A 16 3.21 -17.21 -11.52
N VAL A 17 3.80 -16.82 -10.38
CA VAL A 17 4.50 -15.54 -10.24
C VAL A 17 5.69 -15.45 -11.20
N LYS A 18 6.48 -16.53 -11.33
CA LYS A 18 7.59 -16.61 -12.29
C LYS A 18 7.09 -16.39 -13.72
N LEU A 19 6.04 -17.10 -14.13
CA LEU A 19 5.49 -16.98 -15.48
C LEU A 19 5.00 -15.56 -15.78
N LEU A 20 4.26 -14.95 -14.85
CA LEU A 20 3.77 -13.57 -14.98
C LEU A 20 4.93 -12.57 -15.08
N ALA A 21 6.00 -12.77 -14.32
CA ALA A 21 7.18 -11.92 -14.37
C ALA A 21 7.90 -12.02 -15.73
N ILE A 22 8.06 -13.23 -16.27
CA ILE A 22 8.61 -13.44 -17.63
C ILE A 22 7.73 -12.73 -18.67
N GLN A 23 6.42 -12.92 -18.60
CA GLN A 23 5.48 -12.32 -19.55
C GLN A 23 5.52 -10.78 -19.49
N ALA A 24 5.60 -10.19 -18.30
CA ALA A 24 5.72 -8.76 -18.12
C ALA A 24 7.02 -8.21 -18.73
N LEU A 25 8.16 -8.90 -18.52
CA LEU A 25 9.43 -8.52 -19.14
C LEU A 25 9.37 -8.59 -20.67
N GLN A 26 8.73 -9.62 -21.23
CA GLN A 26 8.55 -9.74 -22.67
C GLN A 26 7.65 -8.64 -23.24
N GLN A 27 6.57 -8.28 -22.54
CA GLN A 27 5.70 -7.17 -22.93
C GLN A 27 6.46 -5.83 -22.93
N GLN A 28 7.28 -5.59 -21.91
CA GLN A 28 8.11 -4.38 -21.82
C GLN A 28 9.12 -4.29 -22.99
N ARG A 29 9.73 -5.41 -23.38
CA ARG A 29 10.63 -5.47 -24.55
C ARG A 29 9.88 -5.19 -25.86
N LYS A 30 8.66 -5.71 -26.01
CA LYS A 30 7.82 -5.49 -27.20
C LYS A 30 7.32 -4.05 -27.31
N SER A 31 6.96 -3.40 -26.19
CA SER A 31 6.52 -2.00 -26.19
C SER A 31 7.66 -0.98 -26.40
N GLY A 32 8.92 -1.39 -26.21
CA GLY A 32 10.10 -0.54 -26.39
C GLY A 32 10.78 -0.62 -27.76
N SER A 33 10.28 -1.46 -28.67
CA SER A 33 10.91 -1.73 -29.97
C SER A 33 10.06 -1.22 -31.14
N GLU A 34 9.86 0.10 -31.22
CA GLU A 34 9.59 0.79 -32.48
C GLU A 34 10.94 1.24 -33.07
N GLY A 35 11.73 0.30 -33.57
CA GLY A 35 12.97 0.64 -34.27
C GLY A 35 14.08 -0.39 -34.10
N ASP A 36 14.29 -1.13 -35.18
CA ASP A 36 15.56 -1.77 -35.57
C ASP A 36 15.86 -3.20 -35.06
N GLN A 37 15.64 -4.13 -36.01
CA GLN A 37 16.41 -5.34 -36.33
C GLN A 37 16.43 -6.59 -35.43
N SER A 38 15.86 -7.64 -36.04
CA SER A 38 16.24 -9.05 -36.05
C SER A 38 15.61 -10.01 -35.01
N PRO A 39 15.01 -11.13 -35.45
CA PRO A 39 14.48 -12.17 -34.57
C PRO A 39 15.63 -13.10 -34.17
N SER A 40 16.38 -12.75 -33.12
CA SER A 40 17.11 -13.78 -32.38
C SER A 40 16.11 -14.46 -31.45
N ASP A 41 15.52 -15.52 -31.98
CA ASP A 41 14.74 -16.53 -31.28
C ASP A 41 15.66 -17.31 -30.30
N GLU A 42 16.27 -16.59 -29.37
CA GLU A 42 16.81 -17.23 -28.17
C GLU A 42 15.63 -17.35 -27.20
N GLU A 43 15.03 -18.54 -27.18
CA GLU A 43 14.30 -19.05 -26.03
C GLU A 43 15.20 -18.89 -24.81
N VAL A 44 15.09 -17.74 -24.14
CA VAL A 44 15.77 -17.49 -22.88
C VAL A 44 15.21 -18.53 -21.93
N LYS A 45 16.00 -19.57 -21.67
CA LYS A 45 15.64 -20.66 -20.76
C LYS A 45 15.10 -20.04 -19.49
N GLU A 46 13.87 -20.40 -19.14
CA GLU A 46 13.13 -19.86 -17.98
C GLU A 46 13.91 -19.98 -16.67
N GLU A 47 14.94 -20.81 -16.63
CA GLU A 47 15.82 -21.08 -15.50
C GLU A 47 16.88 -19.99 -15.25
N ASP A 48 17.27 -19.20 -16.26
CA ASP A 48 18.38 -18.23 -16.14
C ASP A 48 17.94 -16.77 -15.93
N ILE A 49 16.63 -16.46 -16.03
CA ILE A 49 16.14 -15.07 -16.00
C ILE A 49 16.12 -14.50 -14.57
N PHE A 50 15.80 -15.35 -13.60
CA PHE A 50 15.60 -14.90 -12.23
C PHE A 50 16.41 -15.75 -11.26
N ASP A 51 17.23 -15.06 -10.46
CA ASP A 51 17.85 -15.68 -9.29
C ASP A 51 16.75 -16.19 -8.34
N SER A 52 16.99 -17.34 -7.71
CA SER A 52 16.06 -17.97 -6.77
C SER A 52 15.72 -17.03 -5.61
N SER A 53 16.67 -16.19 -5.19
CA SER A 53 16.46 -15.18 -4.15
C SER A 53 15.45 -14.10 -4.59
N PHE A 54 15.54 -13.65 -5.84
CA PHE A 54 14.65 -12.66 -6.42
C PHE A 54 13.24 -13.24 -6.61
N LEU A 55 13.12 -14.46 -7.13
CA LEU A 55 11.81 -15.12 -7.26
C LEU A 55 11.11 -15.29 -5.91
N ASN A 56 11.85 -15.67 -4.87
CA ASN A 56 11.27 -15.81 -3.54
C ASN A 56 10.81 -14.44 -2.99
N ALA A 57 11.63 -13.41 -3.11
CA ALA A 57 11.25 -12.05 -2.70
C ALA A 57 10.00 -11.56 -3.46
N LEU A 58 9.94 -11.77 -4.77
CA LEU A 58 8.78 -11.43 -5.60
C LEU A 58 7.55 -12.22 -5.17
N THR A 59 7.69 -13.52 -4.93
CA THR A 59 6.59 -14.39 -4.46
C THR A 59 6.05 -13.92 -3.10
N VAL A 60 6.93 -13.56 -2.16
CA VAL A 60 6.52 -13.02 -0.85
C VAL A 60 5.81 -11.68 -1.01
N ALA A 61 6.32 -10.79 -1.87
CA ALA A 61 5.67 -9.51 -2.16
C ALA A 61 4.28 -9.71 -2.78
N SER A 62 4.16 -10.57 -3.79
CA SER A 62 2.90 -10.93 -4.44
C SER A 62 1.91 -11.56 -3.47
N SER A 63 2.37 -12.47 -2.60
CA SER A 63 1.53 -13.08 -1.55
C SER A 63 1.01 -12.04 -0.56
N THR A 64 1.85 -11.10 -0.16
CA THR A 64 1.47 -10.00 0.75
C THR A 64 0.41 -9.12 0.09
N HIS A 65 0.63 -8.76 -1.17
CA HIS A 65 -0.30 -7.95 -1.96
C HIS A 65 -1.66 -8.64 -2.13
N LEU A 66 -1.67 -9.93 -2.47
CA LEU A 66 -2.88 -10.74 -2.58
C LEU A 66 -3.61 -10.84 -1.24
N SER A 67 -2.87 -11.07 -0.15
CA SER A 67 -3.44 -11.15 1.20
C SER A 67 -4.10 -9.84 1.62
N GLN A 68 -3.52 -8.70 1.23
CA GLN A 68 -4.09 -7.38 1.49
C GLN A 68 -5.39 -7.17 0.70
N ILE A 69 -5.44 -7.56 -0.58
CA ILE A 69 -6.66 -7.51 -1.39
C ILE A 69 -7.75 -8.40 -0.77
N LEU A 70 -7.42 -9.65 -0.41
CA LEU A 70 -8.37 -10.55 0.24
C LEU A 70 -8.86 -10.02 1.59
N SER A 71 -7.99 -9.35 2.35
CA SER A 71 -8.35 -8.72 3.61
C SER A 71 -9.32 -7.55 3.41
N LEU A 72 -9.09 -6.72 2.38
CA LEU A 72 -10.01 -5.64 2.01
C LEU A 72 -11.37 -6.19 1.57
N LEU A 73 -11.38 -7.24 0.76
CA LEU A 73 -12.62 -7.91 0.38
C LEU A 73 -13.35 -8.49 1.58
N ALA A 74 -12.64 -9.18 2.48
CA ALA A 74 -13.20 -9.73 3.70
C ALA A 74 -13.78 -8.63 4.62
N ALA A 75 -13.14 -7.47 4.71
CA ALA A 75 -13.63 -6.34 5.48
C ALA A 75 -14.93 -5.73 4.93
N HIS A 76 -15.14 -5.82 3.61
CA HIS A 76 -16.37 -5.36 2.96
C HIS A 76 -17.51 -6.37 2.99
N ILE A 77 -17.25 -7.63 3.33
CA ILE A 77 -18.29 -8.65 3.49
C ILE A 77 -18.88 -8.54 4.90
N PRO A 78 -20.18 -8.24 5.06
CA PRO A 78 -20.80 -8.20 6.37
C PRO A 78 -20.73 -9.59 7.02
N GLN A 79 -20.28 -9.63 8.28
CA GLN A 79 -20.30 -10.86 9.07
C GLN A 79 -21.75 -11.26 9.35
N ALA A 80 -22.29 -12.17 8.54
CA ALA A 80 -23.64 -12.69 8.70
C ALA A 80 -23.63 -14.00 9.50
N GLU A 81 -24.65 -14.19 10.34
CA GLU A 81 -24.90 -15.49 10.96
C GLU A 81 -25.04 -16.59 9.90
N LYS A 82 -24.64 -17.83 10.23
CA LYS A 82 -24.65 -18.96 9.29
C LYS A 82 -26.01 -19.19 8.59
N SER A 83 -27.11 -18.83 9.24
CA SER A 83 -28.48 -18.91 8.69
C SER A 83 -28.80 -17.83 7.65
N MET A 84 -28.03 -16.74 7.60
CA MET A 84 -28.23 -15.59 6.71
C MET A 84 -27.24 -15.55 5.53
N GLN A 85 -26.34 -16.52 5.40
CA GLN A 85 -25.35 -16.58 4.32
C GLN A 85 -26.01 -16.60 2.92
N ASN A 86 -27.18 -17.23 2.78
CA ASN A 86 -27.96 -17.23 1.54
C ASN A 86 -28.50 -15.84 1.13
N ARG A 87 -28.40 -14.82 1.99
CA ARG A 87 -28.82 -13.44 1.71
C ARG A 87 -27.67 -12.55 1.26
N ILE A 88 -26.42 -13.01 1.36
CA ILE A 88 -25.27 -12.27 0.85
C ILE A 88 -25.24 -12.47 -0.66
N LYS A 89 -25.39 -11.38 -1.42
CA LYS A 89 -25.25 -11.42 -2.87
C LYS A 89 -23.81 -11.85 -3.21
N PRO A 90 -23.62 -12.71 -4.22
CA PRO A 90 -22.28 -13.08 -4.65
C PRO A 90 -21.52 -11.81 -5.06
N LEU A 91 -20.25 -11.74 -4.64
CA LEU A 91 -19.35 -10.69 -5.08
C LEU A 91 -19.17 -10.80 -6.58
N ARG A 92 -19.50 -9.74 -7.30
CA ARG A 92 -19.17 -9.62 -8.72
C ARG A 92 -17.82 -8.93 -8.87
N TRP A 93 -17.23 -9.03 -10.05
CA TRP A 93 -15.93 -8.43 -10.34
C TRP A 93 -15.96 -6.90 -10.25
N GLU A 94 -17.10 -6.28 -10.54
CA GLU A 94 -17.32 -4.83 -10.39
C GLU A 94 -17.16 -4.41 -8.92
N ASN A 95 -17.69 -5.22 -7.99
CA ASN A 95 -17.59 -4.94 -6.57
C ASN A 95 -16.12 -5.01 -6.10
N VAL A 96 -15.34 -5.95 -6.65
CA VAL A 96 -13.92 -6.09 -6.34
C VAL A 96 -13.15 -4.85 -6.80
N LEU A 97 -13.39 -4.40 -8.04
CA LEU A 97 -12.76 -3.18 -8.55
C LEU A 97 -13.16 -1.93 -7.76
N ASP A 98 -14.44 -1.81 -7.39
CA ASP A 98 -14.92 -0.69 -6.59
C ASP A 98 -14.23 -0.64 -5.22
N ILE A 99 -14.06 -1.79 -4.55
CA ILE A 99 -13.37 -1.88 -3.27
C ILE A 99 -11.88 -1.53 -3.43
N MET A 100 -11.23 -2.03 -4.49
CA MET A 100 -9.82 -1.75 -4.76
C MET A 100 -9.57 -0.29 -5.12
N ALA A 101 -10.47 0.33 -5.88
CA ALA A 101 -10.41 1.75 -6.21
C ALA A 101 -10.55 2.64 -4.99
N THR A 102 -11.43 2.28 -4.05
CA THR A 102 -11.67 3.07 -2.83
C THR A 102 -10.57 2.93 -1.79
N SER A 103 -9.87 1.80 -1.71
CA SER A 103 -8.77 1.61 -0.77
C SER A 103 -7.51 2.40 -1.13
N GLY A 104 -7.40 2.82 -2.40
CA GLY A 104 -6.22 3.51 -2.94
C GLY A 104 -4.97 2.63 -2.93
N PHE A 105 -5.14 1.31 -2.87
CA PHE A 105 -4.05 0.34 -2.82
C PHE A 105 -3.47 0.03 -4.21
N VAL A 106 -4.23 0.32 -5.27
CA VAL A 106 -3.87 0.02 -6.66
C VAL A 106 -3.94 1.31 -7.50
N ASP A 107 -2.98 1.47 -8.41
CA ASP A 107 -2.90 2.61 -9.31
C ASP A 107 -4.09 2.69 -10.26
N GLU A 108 -4.45 3.91 -10.64
CA GLU A 108 -5.52 4.21 -11.59
C GLU A 108 -5.36 3.43 -12.91
N LYS A 109 -4.16 3.45 -13.51
CA LYS A 109 -3.86 2.74 -14.75
C LYS A 109 -4.04 1.23 -14.63
N SER A 110 -3.72 0.67 -13.47
CA SER A 110 -3.88 -0.75 -13.21
C SER A 110 -5.36 -1.11 -13.11
N ILE A 111 -6.17 -0.28 -12.47
CA ILE A 111 -7.63 -0.45 -12.39
C ILE A 111 -8.29 -0.35 -13.77
N GLU A 112 -7.89 0.62 -14.58
CA GLU A 112 -8.38 0.79 -15.96
C GLU A 112 -8.04 -0.43 -16.85
N ASN A 113 -6.79 -0.92 -16.75
CA ASN A 113 -6.36 -2.12 -17.46
C ASN A 113 -7.15 -3.36 -17.03
N ILE A 114 -7.39 -3.53 -15.71
CA ILE A 114 -8.17 -4.65 -15.19
C ILE A 114 -9.62 -4.54 -15.64
N GLN A 115 -10.23 -3.35 -15.57
CA GLN A 115 -11.59 -3.12 -16.06
C GLN A 115 -11.73 -3.47 -17.54
N SER A 116 -10.83 -2.95 -18.39
CA SER A 116 -10.85 -3.21 -19.83
C SER A 116 -10.76 -4.72 -20.15
N ARG A 117 -9.92 -5.45 -19.40
CA ARG A 117 -9.77 -6.90 -19.56
C ARG A 117 -10.98 -7.67 -19.06
N LEU A 118 -11.59 -7.24 -17.95
CA LEU A 118 -12.77 -7.89 -17.40
C LEU A 118 -14.01 -7.63 -18.26
N GLU A 119 -14.15 -6.43 -18.82
CA GLU A 119 -15.24 -6.10 -19.74
C GLU A 119 -15.15 -6.91 -21.05
N ALA A 120 -13.93 -7.21 -21.51
CA ALA A 120 -13.74 -8.08 -22.67
C ALA A 120 -14.21 -9.53 -22.41
N ILE A 121 -14.17 -10.01 -21.16
CA ILE A 121 -14.54 -11.38 -20.79
C ILE A 121 -16.02 -11.46 -20.37
N TYR A 122 -16.48 -10.51 -19.56
CA TYR A 122 -17.78 -10.55 -18.89
C TYR A 122 -18.81 -9.59 -19.49
N GLY A 123 -18.40 -8.71 -20.42
CA GLY A 123 -19.23 -7.69 -21.04
C GLY A 123 -19.08 -6.31 -20.40
N PRO A 124 -19.63 -5.26 -21.06
CA PRO A 124 -19.49 -3.88 -20.62
C PRO A 124 -20.15 -3.65 -19.25
N SER A 125 -19.54 -2.81 -18.43
CA SER A 125 -20.02 -2.49 -17.08
C SER A 125 -20.12 -0.98 -16.86
N GLU A 126 -21.09 -0.56 -16.05
CA GLU A 126 -21.25 0.83 -15.59
C GLU A 126 -20.44 1.11 -14.31
N SER A 127 -19.36 0.36 -14.06
CA SER A 127 -18.54 0.55 -12.86
C SER A 127 -17.85 1.91 -12.88
N ALA A 128 -18.01 2.66 -11.80
CA ALA A 128 -17.31 3.93 -11.56
C ALA A 128 -15.95 3.75 -10.87
N ALA A 129 -15.37 2.54 -10.92
CA ALA A 129 -14.13 2.21 -10.22
C ALA A 129 -12.95 3.11 -10.66
N VAL A 130 -12.78 3.35 -11.96
CA VAL A 130 -11.69 4.19 -12.49
C VAL A 130 -11.81 5.63 -11.99
N GLU A 131 -13.00 6.23 -12.06
CA GLU A 131 -13.22 7.59 -11.57
C GLU A 131 -12.96 7.71 -10.06
N ARG A 132 -13.35 6.70 -9.28
CA ARG A 132 -13.06 6.68 -7.83
C ARG A 132 -11.56 6.54 -7.55
N ALA A 133 -10.86 5.70 -8.31
CA ALA A 133 -9.42 5.55 -8.18
C ALA A 133 -8.71 6.88 -8.46
N ARG A 134 -9.12 7.57 -9.53
CA ARG A 134 -8.61 8.89 -9.91
C ARG A 134 -8.86 9.96 -8.86
N LEU A 135 -10.05 9.98 -8.26
CA LEU A 135 -10.33 10.91 -7.16
C LEU A 135 -9.44 10.63 -5.95
N ASN A 136 -9.20 9.36 -5.64
CA ASN A 136 -8.35 8.97 -4.53
C ASN A 136 -6.88 9.32 -4.75
N THR A 137 -6.34 9.14 -5.95
CA THR A 137 -4.96 9.57 -6.27
C THR A 137 -4.82 11.08 -6.13
N LEU A 138 -5.75 11.85 -6.70
CA LEU A 138 -5.77 13.32 -6.56
C LEU A 138 -5.88 13.78 -5.10
N MET A 139 -6.69 13.11 -4.28
CA MET A 139 -6.80 13.43 -2.85
C MET A 139 -5.52 13.11 -2.08
N LYS A 140 -4.86 11.98 -2.41
CA LYS A 140 -3.57 11.63 -1.80
C LYS A 140 -2.50 12.65 -2.14
N ASP A 141 -2.37 13.02 -3.40
CA ASP A 141 -1.38 14.00 -3.85
C ASP A 141 -1.59 15.36 -3.18
N LYS A 142 -2.86 15.79 -3.05
CA LYS A 142 -3.21 17.02 -2.34
C LYS A 142 -2.85 16.97 -0.85
N LEU A 143 -3.08 15.83 -0.20
CA LEU A 143 -2.71 15.66 1.21
C LEU A 143 -1.19 15.70 1.38
N ASP A 144 -0.45 15.01 0.50
CA ASP A 144 1.01 14.97 0.57
C ASP A 144 1.63 16.38 0.35
N ASP A 145 1.09 17.15 -0.59
CA ASP A 145 1.44 18.57 -0.78
C ASP A 145 1.22 19.40 0.49
N MET A 146 0.04 19.26 1.12
CA MET A 146 -0.26 19.95 2.39
C MET A 146 0.68 19.56 3.53
N PHE A 147 1.08 18.29 3.62
CA PHE A 147 1.98 17.81 4.66
C PHE A 147 3.43 18.25 4.41
N SER A 148 3.90 18.23 3.16
CA SER A 148 5.25 18.65 2.79
C SER A 148 5.54 20.12 3.14
N GLY A 149 4.54 20.99 3.07
CA GLY A 149 4.64 22.39 3.47
C GLY A 149 4.50 22.65 4.98
N SER A 150 3.85 21.74 5.73
CA SER A 150 3.45 21.98 7.12
C SER A 150 4.39 21.38 8.17
N THR A 151 5.14 20.32 7.83
CA THR A 151 6.03 19.65 8.80
C THR A 151 7.24 20.50 9.19
N SER A 152 7.61 21.50 8.38
CA SER A 152 8.69 22.44 8.69
C SER A 152 8.29 23.51 9.71
N SER A 153 7.01 23.87 9.80
CA SER A 153 6.51 24.91 10.72
C SER A 153 6.06 24.36 12.09
N LEU A 154 5.61 23.10 12.16
CA LEU A 154 5.11 22.49 13.40
C LEU A 154 6.19 22.13 14.44
N LEU A 155 7.46 22.04 14.03
CA LEU A 155 8.60 21.74 14.91
C LEU A 155 9.41 22.99 15.27
N GLU A 156 9.00 24.17 14.83
CA GLU A 156 9.69 25.42 15.17
C GLU A 156 9.31 25.83 16.60
N PRO A 157 10.28 25.87 17.53
CA PRO A 157 10.00 26.23 18.92
C PRO A 157 9.52 27.69 18.97
N PRO A 158 8.49 28.00 19.80
CA PRO A 158 7.99 29.37 19.90
C PRO A 158 9.12 30.32 20.29
N PRO A 159 9.16 31.55 19.72
CA PRO A 159 10.23 32.50 20.00
C PRO A 159 10.32 32.76 21.51
N SER A 160 11.53 32.62 22.05
CA SER A 160 11.77 32.74 23.49
C SER A 160 11.27 34.09 23.99
N PRO A 161 10.48 34.14 25.08
CA PRO A 161 9.99 35.40 25.61
C PRO A 161 11.16 36.29 26.05
N PRO A 162 11.05 37.63 25.87
CA PRO A 162 12.14 38.54 26.19
C PRO A 162 12.53 38.46 27.68
N PRO A 163 13.83 38.56 28.01
CA PRO A 163 14.31 38.37 29.37
C PRO A 163 13.70 39.42 30.31
N ARG A 164 13.03 38.94 31.37
CA ARG A 164 12.44 39.80 32.40
C ARG A 164 13.55 40.49 33.21
N PRO A 165 13.41 41.79 33.55
CA PRO A 165 14.40 42.51 34.34
C PRO A 165 14.50 41.94 35.76
N ARG A 166 15.72 41.52 36.15
CA ARG A 166 16.03 40.99 37.49
C ARG A 166 15.88 42.08 38.56
N LYS A 167 14.89 41.96 39.45
CA LYS A 167 14.79 42.76 40.68
C LYS A 167 15.92 42.38 41.66
N ARG A 168 16.82 43.32 41.95
CA ARG A 168 17.84 43.21 43.01
C ARG A 168 17.14 43.06 44.38
N ARG A 169 17.25 41.89 45.02
CA ARG A 169 16.86 41.71 46.43
C ARG A 169 17.97 42.26 47.34
N LYS A 170 17.63 43.25 48.17
CA LYS A 170 18.44 43.72 49.30
C LYS A 170 18.52 42.61 50.34
N ARG A 171 19.73 42.23 50.77
CA ARG A 171 19.96 41.32 51.91
C ARG A 171 20.01 42.16 53.18
N THR A 172 19.03 41.97 54.07
CA THR A 172 19.06 42.46 55.45
C THR A 172 19.63 41.34 56.31
N GLY A 173 20.66 41.66 57.10
CA GLY A 173 21.38 40.72 57.95
C GLY A 173 20.58 40.27 59.16
N VAL A 174 20.90 39.08 59.65
CA VAL A 174 20.60 38.63 61.01
C VAL A 174 21.86 37.95 61.52
N GLU A 175 22.44 38.55 62.55
CA GLU A 175 23.58 38.09 63.34
C GLU A 175 23.03 37.20 64.46
N VAL A 176 23.51 35.96 64.58
CA VAL A 176 23.18 35.08 65.71
C VAL A 176 24.48 34.58 66.33
N LYS A 177 24.66 35.02 67.58
CA LYS A 177 25.68 34.66 68.56
C LYS A 177 25.34 33.28 69.15
N ILE A 178 26.28 32.35 69.16
CA ILE A 178 26.21 31.16 70.02
C ILE A 178 27.57 30.97 70.69
N GLU A 179 27.50 31.02 72.02
CA GLU A 179 28.54 30.74 73.00
C GLU A 179 28.73 29.24 73.20
N SER A 180 29.81 28.91 73.93
CA SER A 180 30.02 27.68 74.73
C SER A 180 30.55 26.47 73.96
N SER A 181 31.46 25.65 74.47
CA SER A 181 32.41 25.62 75.59
C SER A 181 33.10 24.25 75.46
N GLY A 182 34.31 24.11 76.00
CA GLY A 182 34.84 22.81 76.41
C GLY A 182 36.22 22.50 75.86
N ASP A 183 37.25 22.77 76.64
CA ASP A 183 37.96 21.74 77.42
C ASP A 183 38.57 22.38 78.68
#